data_AF-A0A0J1GAN4-F1
#
_entry.id   AF-A0A0J1GAN4-F1
#
_cell.length_a   1.000
_cell.length_b   1.000
_cell.length_c   1.000
_cell.angle_alpha   90.00
_cell.angle_beta   90.00
_cell.angle_gamma   90.00
#
_symmetry.space_group_name_H-M   'P 1'
#
loop_
_entity.id
_entity.type
_entity.pdbx_description
1 polymer ?
#
loop_
_entity_poly.entity_id
_entity_poly.type
_entity_poly.pdbx_seq_one_letter_code
_entity_poly.pdbx_strand_id
1 'polypeptide(L)'
;MTTTDDDVFYYGDTKETVEEIVGTNSKLVLTGMYNYLKYNDDINVLYREDGGEERAVLFIIDMQQYSTYQGIHVGDKWSDVEGKLKNVASKGNGRLIAFDGDISVDPLSVEKANDWFMISYILEDDGTIENISLYDVQAGASCK
;
A
#
# COMPACT_ATOMS: atom_id res chain seq x y z
N MET A 1 -2.44 -7.17 1.97
CA MET A 1 -1.82 -7.60 0.69
C MET A 1 -1.62 -9.09 0.79
N THR A 2 -1.80 -9.82 -0.31
CA THR A 2 -1.63 -11.27 -0.35
C THR A 2 -0.41 -11.63 -1.19
N THR A 3 0.44 -12.54 -0.70
CA THR A 3 1.60 -13.09 -1.42
C THR A 3 1.18 -14.22 -2.37
N THR A 4 2.11 -14.77 -3.15
CA THR A 4 1.88 -15.96 -3.98
C THR A 4 1.59 -17.23 -3.19
N ASP A 5 2.01 -17.27 -1.93
CA ASP A 5 1.81 -18.40 -1.01
C ASP A 5 0.56 -18.23 -0.13
N ASP A 6 -0.33 -17.31 -0.51
CA ASP A 6 -1.55 -16.93 0.21
C ASP A 6 -1.33 -16.31 1.60
N ASP A 7 -0.09 -15.95 1.94
CA ASP A 7 0.19 -15.19 3.16
C ASP A 7 -0.36 -13.77 3.04
N VAL A 8 -0.87 -13.24 4.15
CA VAL A 8 -1.48 -11.91 4.18
C VAL A 8 -0.78 -11.04 5.21
N PHE A 9 -0.36 -9.86 4.78
CA PHE A 9 0.08 -8.78 5.67
C PHE A 9 -0.83 -7.56 5.55
N TYR A 10 -1.01 -6.87 6.66
CA TYR A 10 -1.91 -5.74 6.84
C TYR A 10 -1.15 -4.46 7.18
N TYR A 11 -1.81 -3.33 6.93
CA TYR A 11 -1.38 -2.08 7.53
C TYR A 11 -1.38 -2.21 9.06
N GLY A 12 -0.37 -1.64 9.71
CA GLY A 12 -0.25 -1.65 11.17
C GLY A 12 0.33 -2.93 11.77
N ASP A 13 0.60 -3.94 10.94
CA ASP A 13 1.35 -5.14 11.35
C ASP A 13 2.71 -4.75 11.95
N THR A 14 3.17 -5.55 12.91
CA THR A 14 4.50 -5.34 13.48
C THR A 14 5.56 -5.74 12.47
N LYS A 15 6.75 -5.17 12.62
CA LYS A 15 7.89 -5.56 11.80
C LYS A 15 8.19 -7.04 11.88
N GLU A 16 8.07 -7.64 13.06
CA GLU A 16 8.25 -9.09 13.26
C GLU A 16 7.28 -9.88 12.38
N THR A 17 5.97 -9.58 12.41
CA THR A 17 4.98 -10.31 11.61
C THR A 17 5.16 -10.08 10.11
N VAL A 18 5.60 -8.90 9.69
CA VAL A 18 5.93 -8.66 8.27
C VAL A 18 7.16 -9.47 7.85
N GLU A 19 8.22 -9.47 8.66
CA GLU A 19 9.47 -10.20 8.38
C GLU A 19 9.31 -11.73 8.42
N GLU A 20 8.30 -12.26 9.13
CA GLU A 20 7.90 -13.68 9.03
C GLU A 20 7.43 -14.05 7.62
N ILE A 21 6.79 -13.11 6.90
CA ILE A 21 6.23 -13.33 5.56
C ILE A 21 7.26 -13.02 4.47
N VAL A 22 7.89 -11.83 4.53
CA VAL A 22 8.77 -11.35 3.45
C VAL A 22 10.26 -11.67 3.69
N GLY A 23 10.56 -12.28 4.84
CA GLY A 23 11.92 -12.54 5.31
C GLY A 23 12.58 -11.33 5.96
N THR A 24 13.68 -11.58 6.66
CA THR A 24 14.42 -10.56 7.44
C THR A 24 15.53 -9.87 6.65
N ASN A 25 15.82 -10.33 5.42
CA ASN A 25 16.88 -9.75 4.60
C ASN A 25 16.40 -8.42 4.01
N SER A 26 16.81 -7.32 4.63
CA SER A 26 16.42 -5.98 4.21
C SER A 26 17.59 -5.04 4.03
N LYS A 27 17.35 -3.99 3.24
CA LYS A 27 18.26 -2.87 3.06
C LYS A 27 17.55 -1.58 3.39
N LEU A 28 18.17 -0.75 4.23
CA LEU A 28 17.73 0.62 4.44
C LEU A 28 17.94 1.44 3.16
N VAL A 29 16.86 2.06 2.68
CA VAL A 29 16.87 3.01 1.58
C VAL A 29 16.52 4.38 2.12
N LEU A 30 17.40 5.34 1.86
CA LEU A 30 17.22 6.73 2.25
C LEU A 30 16.65 7.48 1.05
N THR A 31 15.48 8.09 1.21
CA THR A 31 14.96 9.05 0.23
C THR A 31 14.93 10.44 0.83
N GLY A 32 14.85 11.47 -0.02
CA GLY A 32 14.72 12.85 0.44
C GLY A 32 13.40 13.15 1.18
N MET A 33 12.42 12.22 1.13
CA MET A 33 11.09 12.39 1.75
C MET A 33 10.92 11.49 2.98
N TYR A 34 11.36 10.24 2.90
CA TYR A 34 11.28 9.26 3.99
C TYR A 34 12.26 8.10 3.81
N ASN A 35 12.57 7.39 4.90
CA ASN A 35 13.42 6.20 4.87
C ASN A 35 12.54 4.95 4.97
N TYR A 36 12.88 3.90 4.23
CA TYR A 36 12.17 2.63 4.29
C TYR A 36 13.14 1.45 4.25
N LEU A 37 12.68 0.30 4.71
CA LEU A 37 13.36 -0.98 4.54
C LEU A 37 12.85 -1.65 3.27
N LYS A 38 13.77 -1.98 2.37
CA LYS A 38 13.50 -2.76 1.17
C LYS A 38 13.80 -4.23 1.47
N TYR A 39 12.77 -5.08 1.43
CA TYR A 39 12.87 -6.52 1.62
C TYR A 39 13.01 -7.23 0.26
N ASN A 40 13.43 -8.51 0.30
CA ASN A 40 13.60 -9.35 -0.90
C ASN A 40 12.40 -9.21 -1.85
N ASP A 41 12.69 -8.95 -3.13
CA ASP A 41 11.71 -8.80 -4.23
C ASP A 41 10.78 -7.57 -4.15
N ASP A 42 11.36 -6.43 -3.73
CA ASP A 42 10.88 -5.05 -3.94
C ASP A 42 9.67 -4.60 -3.10
N ILE A 43 9.37 -5.27 -1.98
CA ILE A 43 8.52 -4.67 -0.95
C ILE A 43 9.33 -3.63 -0.19
N ASN A 44 8.88 -2.38 -0.25
CA ASN A 44 9.43 -1.31 0.57
C ASN A 44 8.46 -1.00 1.71
N VAL A 45 8.94 -1.05 2.95
CA VAL A 45 8.13 -0.81 4.14
C VAL A 45 8.71 0.32 4.98
N LEU A 46 7.89 1.30 5.32
CA LEU A 46 8.20 2.28 6.34
C LEU A 46 7.63 1.83 7.67
N TYR A 47 8.47 1.76 8.69
CA TYR A 47 8.06 1.47 10.06
C TYR A 47 8.12 2.72 10.94
N ARG A 48 7.21 2.79 11.92
CA ARG A 48 7.23 3.79 12.98
C ARG A 48 7.09 3.08 14.33
N GLU A 49 7.81 3.57 15.34
CA GLU A 49 7.63 3.10 16.71
C GLU A 49 6.26 3.56 17.25
N ASP A 50 5.48 2.62 17.76
CA ASP A 50 4.24 2.86 18.50
C ASP A 50 4.15 1.86 19.67
N GLY A 51 4.02 2.37 20.90
CA GLY A 51 3.91 1.54 22.09
C GLY A 51 5.11 0.62 22.38
N GLY A 52 6.29 0.92 21.83
CA GLY A 52 7.51 0.10 21.96
C GLY A 52 7.69 -0.96 20.87
N GLU A 53 6.82 -0.99 19.85
CA GLU A 53 6.90 -1.89 18.70
C GLU A 53 7.07 -1.09 17.40
N GLU A 54 7.85 -1.62 16.45
CA GLU A 54 7.93 -1.06 15.10
C GLU A 54 6.73 -1.55 14.27
N ARG A 55 5.85 -0.63 13.84
CA ARG A 55 4.65 -0.95 13.06
C ARG A 55 4.72 -0.39 11.65
N ALA A 56 4.25 -1.17 10.68
CA ALA A 56 4.25 -0.79 9.28
C ALA A 56 3.21 0.30 9.02
N VAL A 57 3.67 1.45 8.54
CA VAL A 57 2.80 2.61 8.23
C VAL A 57 2.71 2.93 6.74
N LEU A 58 3.55 2.29 5.92
CA LEU A 58 3.50 2.36 4.47
C LEU A 58 4.11 1.09 3.89
N PHE A 59 3.40 0.48 2.95
CA PHE A 59 3.93 -0.52 2.03
C PHE A 59 3.94 0.07 0.63
N ILE A 60 5.02 -0.15 -0.12
CA ILE A 60 5.15 0.17 -1.54
C ILE A 60 5.55 -1.12 -2.24
N ILE A 61 4.82 -1.47 -3.29
CA ILE A 61 4.89 -2.74 -3.99
C ILE A 61 5.08 -2.47 -5.48
N ASP A 62 6.20 -2.97 -6.00
CA ASP A 62 6.64 -2.74 -7.39
C ASP A 62 6.57 -4.03 -8.25
N MET A 63 6.04 -5.13 -7.71
CA MET A 63 6.12 -6.46 -8.31
C MET A 63 4.75 -7.13 -8.44
N GLN A 64 4.57 -7.91 -9.52
CA GLN A 64 3.28 -8.54 -9.89
C GLN A 64 2.85 -9.68 -8.95
N GLN A 65 3.76 -10.20 -8.12
CA GLN A 65 3.53 -11.38 -7.27
C GLN A 65 2.67 -11.10 -6.04
N TYR A 66 2.41 -9.83 -5.74
CA TYR A 66 1.56 -9.42 -4.64
C TYR A 66 0.25 -8.87 -5.15
N SER A 67 -0.83 -9.15 -4.43
CA SER A 67 -2.16 -8.66 -4.76
C SER A 67 -2.75 -7.82 -3.63
N THR A 68 -3.53 -6.82 -4.02
CA THR A 68 -4.46 -6.20 -3.08
C THR A 68 -5.58 -7.17 -2.74
N TYR A 69 -6.36 -6.88 -1.69
CA TYR A 69 -7.47 -7.76 -1.33
C TYR A 69 -8.58 -7.82 -2.41
N GLN A 70 -8.58 -6.88 -3.38
CA GLN A 70 -9.43 -6.95 -4.57
C GLN A 70 -8.84 -7.79 -5.71
N GLY A 71 -7.69 -8.43 -5.49
CA GLY A 71 -6.98 -9.25 -6.47
C GLY A 71 -6.32 -8.43 -7.58
N ILE A 72 -5.92 -7.18 -7.29
CA ILE A 72 -5.24 -6.29 -8.24
C ILE A 72 -3.72 -6.38 -8.02
N HIS A 73 -2.97 -6.47 -9.12
CA HIS A 73 -1.52 -6.62 -9.11
C HIS A 73 -0.84 -5.47 -9.88
N VAL A 74 0.45 -5.26 -9.60
CA VAL A 74 1.32 -4.53 -10.52
C VAL A 74 1.30 -5.23 -11.88
N GLY A 75 1.27 -4.47 -12.97
CA GLY A 75 1.16 -4.99 -14.34
C GLY A 75 -0.26 -5.15 -14.87
N ASP A 76 -1.28 -5.12 -14.02
CA ASP A 76 -2.67 -5.11 -14.49
C ASP A 76 -2.98 -3.81 -15.24
N LYS A 77 -3.88 -3.90 -16.23
CA LYS A 77 -4.42 -2.70 -16.89
C LYS A 77 -5.52 -2.09 -16.04
N TRP A 78 -5.44 -0.78 -15.80
CA TRP A 78 -6.45 -0.07 -15.02
C TRP A 78 -7.87 -0.25 -15.59
N SER A 79 -8.01 -0.25 -16.93
CA SER A 79 -9.29 -0.47 -17.62
C SER A 79 -9.96 -1.80 -17.28
N ASP A 80 -9.17 -2.80 -16.88
CA ASP A 80 -9.65 -4.16 -16.65
C ASP A 80 -10.09 -4.36 -15.19
N VAL A 81 -9.62 -3.47 -14.29
CA VAL A 81 -9.86 -3.56 -12.85
C VAL A 81 -10.77 -2.46 -12.31
N GLU A 82 -10.86 -1.30 -12.98
CA GLU A 82 -11.60 -0.14 -12.46
C GLU A 82 -13.08 -0.44 -12.22
N GLY A 83 -13.69 -1.28 -13.04
CA GLY A 83 -15.09 -1.69 -12.90
C GLY A 83 -15.39 -2.51 -11.65
N LYS A 84 -14.36 -3.04 -10.97
CA LYS A 84 -14.48 -3.78 -9.70
C LYS A 84 -14.45 -2.85 -8.48
N LEU A 85 -14.08 -1.59 -8.67
CA LEU A 85 -13.76 -0.65 -7.60
C LEU A 85 -14.85 0.41 -7.47
N LYS A 86 -15.00 0.94 -6.25
CA LYS A 86 -15.91 2.04 -5.95
C LYS A 86 -15.11 3.21 -5.39
N ASN A 87 -15.70 4.41 -5.46
CA ASN A 87 -15.16 5.62 -4.84
C ASN A 87 -13.70 5.93 -5.19
N VAL A 88 -13.30 5.69 -6.44
CA VAL A 88 -11.93 5.99 -6.88
C VAL A 88 -11.76 7.49 -7.08
N ALA A 89 -10.80 8.09 -6.38
CA ALA A 89 -10.30 9.41 -6.70
C ALA A 89 -9.12 9.31 -7.66
N SER A 90 -9.08 10.22 -8.65
CA SER A 90 -8.05 10.22 -9.68
C SER A 90 -7.36 11.57 -9.75
N LYS A 91 -6.03 11.56 -9.88
CA LYS A 91 -5.23 12.77 -10.14
C LYS A 91 -3.98 12.41 -10.94
N GLY A 92 -3.88 12.92 -12.16
CA GLY A 92 -2.80 12.54 -13.09
C GLY A 92 -2.80 11.03 -13.31
N ASN A 93 -1.64 10.40 -13.14
CA ASN A 93 -1.47 8.95 -13.22
C ASN A 93 -1.80 8.21 -11.91
N GLY A 94 -2.22 8.90 -10.86
CA GLY A 94 -2.61 8.27 -9.59
C GLY A 94 -4.09 7.89 -9.53
N ARG A 95 -4.38 6.76 -8.89
CA ARG A 95 -5.70 6.31 -8.46
C ARG A 95 -5.66 6.04 -6.97
N LEU A 96 -6.60 6.59 -6.22
CA LEU A 96 -6.66 6.48 -4.77
C LEU A 96 -8.01 5.92 -4.36
N ILE A 97 -7.98 4.94 -3.46
CA ILE A 97 -9.17 4.36 -2.86
C ILE A 97 -8.97 4.33 -1.35
N ALA A 98 -9.99 4.74 -0.60
CA ALA A 98 -10.01 4.65 0.84
C ALA A 98 -10.96 3.54 1.30
N PHE A 99 -10.60 2.94 2.42
CA PHE A 99 -11.33 1.83 3.03
C PHE A 99 -11.53 2.07 4.51
N ASP A 100 -12.78 1.87 4.93
CA ASP A 100 -13.21 1.75 6.32
C ASP A 100 -13.46 0.27 6.59
N GLY A 101 -12.46 -0.41 7.15
CA GLY A 101 -12.40 -1.88 7.14
C GLY A 101 -12.49 -2.43 5.71
N ASP A 102 -13.51 -3.23 5.42
CA ASP A 102 -13.72 -3.83 4.10
C ASP A 102 -14.58 -2.96 3.15
N ILE A 103 -15.01 -1.77 3.60
CA ILE A 103 -15.94 -0.92 2.86
C ILE A 103 -15.18 0.19 2.15
N SER A 104 -15.33 0.27 0.83
CA SER A 104 -14.84 1.41 0.06
C SER A 104 -15.62 2.68 0.39
N VAL A 105 -14.91 3.75 0.74
CA VAL A 105 -15.45 5.07 1.10
C VAL A 105 -14.85 6.16 0.19
N ASP A 106 -15.45 7.36 0.18
CA ASP A 106 -14.91 8.49 -0.58
C ASP A 106 -13.56 8.95 0.01
N PRO A 107 -12.43 8.79 -0.72
CA PRO A 107 -11.10 9.19 -0.24
C PRO A 107 -10.95 10.71 -0.05
N LEU A 108 -11.86 11.50 -0.63
CA LEU A 108 -11.90 12.96 -0.49
C LEU A 108 -12.88 13.42 0.60
N SER A 109 -13.53 12.48 1.32
CA SER A 109 -14.39 12.82 2.46
C SER A 109 -13.63 13.66 3.49
N VAL A 110 -14.33 14.63 4.07
CA VAL A 110 -13.83 15.47 5.16
C VAL A 110 -13.90 14.77 6.52
N GLU A 111 -14.70 13.70 6.63
CA GLU A 111 -14.90 12.90 7.85
C GLU A 111 -14.01 11.64 7.82
N LYS A 112 -12.70 11.80 7.67
CA LYS A 112 -11.79 10.65 7.68
C LYS A 112 -11.65 10.11 9.09
N ALA A 113 -11.96 8.83 9.28
CA ALA A 113 -11.69 8.16 10.55
C ALA A 113 -10.22 7.72 10.64
N ASN A 114 -9.75 7.53 11.88
CA ASN A 114 -8.34 7.24 12.16
C ASN A 114 -7.91 5.82 11.77
N ASP A 115 -8.88 4.92 11.57
CA ASP A 115 -8.72 3.51 11.22
C ASP A 115 -8.86 3.25 9.72
N TRP A 116 -9.10 4.30 8.92
CA TRP A 116 -9.14 4.16 7.47
C TRP A 116 -7.75 3.90 6.90
N PHE A 117 -7.69 2.98 5.95
CA PHE A 117 -6.51 2.79 5.11
C PHE A 117 -6.79 3.17 3.67
N MET A 118 -5.72 3.45 2.95
CA MET A 118 -5.72 3.87 1.56
C MET A 118 -4.87 2.94 0.72
N ILE A 119 -5.36 2.67 -0.50
CA ILE A 119 -4.57 2.04 -1.54
C ILE A 119 -4.42 3.05 -2.68
N SER A 120 -3.17 3.34 -3.04
CA SER A 120 -2.82 4.13 -4.21
C SER A 120 -2.26 3.22 -5.29
N TYR A 121 -2.73 3.42 -6.52
CA TYR A 121 -2.18 2.80 -7.73
C TYR A 121 -1.58 3.91 -8.60
N ILE A 122 -0.32 3.76 -8.97
CA ILE A 122 0.35 4.64 -9.94
C ILE A 122 0.36 3.94 -11.29
N LEU A 123 -0.06 4.67 -12.34
CA LEU A 123 -0.17 4.14 -13.68
C LEU A 123 0.96 4.64 -14.58
N GLU A 124 1.40 3.77 -15.49
CA GLU A 124 2.14 4.12 -16.70
C GLU A 124 1.26 4.89 -17.69
N ASP A 125 1.90 5.49 -18.69
CA ASP A 125 1.21 6.22 -19.78
C ASP A 125 0.18 5.36 -20.53
N ASP A 126 0.43 4.05 -20.61
CA ASP A 126 -0.45 3.10 -21.30
C ASP A 126 -1.54 2.51 -20.37
N GLY A 127 -1.66 3.03 -19.14
CA GLY A 127 -2.63 2.62 -18.14
C GLY A 127 -2.30 1.33 -17.40
N THR A 128 -1.08 0.79 -17.56
CA THR A 128 -0.58 -0.32 -16.73
C THR A 128 -0.32 0.16 -15.32
N ILE A 129 -0.66 -0.62 -14.30
CA ILE A 129 -0.30 -0.33 -12.91
C ILE A 129 1.21 -0.56 -12.75
N GLU A 130 1.96 0.50 -12.48
CA GLU A 130 3.41 0.47 -12.20
C GLU A 130 3.68 0.13 -10.74
N ASN A 131 2.89 0.73 -9.84
CA ASN A 131 3.13 0.67 -8.41
C ASN A 131 1.83 0.62 -7.62
N ILE A 132 1.85 -0.13 -6.52
CA ILE A 132 0.78 -0.16 -5.52
C ILE A 132 1.34 0.27 -4.17
N SER A 133 0.69 1.22 -3.51
CA SER A 133 1.04 1.65 -2.16
C SER A 133 -0.13 1.49 -1.20
N LEU A 134 0.12 0.98 0.00
CA LEU A 134 -0.85 0.80 1.09
C LEU A 134 -0.40 1.60 2.32
N TYR A 135 -1.25 2.48 2.83
CA TYR A 135 -0.93 3.35 3.98
C TYR A 135 -2.20 3.87 4.65
N ASP A 136 -2.15 4.32 5.91
CA ASP A 136 -3.30 4.97 6.54
C ASP A 136 -3.41 6.45 6.17
N VAL A 137 -4.57 7.01 6.49
CA VAL A 137 -4.85 8.43 6.28
C VAL A 137 -3.79 9.32 6.94
N GLN A 138 -3.24 8.95 8.11
CA GLN A 138 -2.26 9.79 8.80
C GLN A 138 -0.89 9.73 8.14
N ALA A 139 -0.41 8.55 7.73
CA ALA A 139 0.81 8.42 6.94
C ALA A 139 0.70 9.20 5.61
N GLY A 140 -0.43 9.05 4.90
CA GLY A 140 -0.71 9.79 3.66
C GLY A 140 -0.77 11.31 3.85
N ALA A 141 -1.22 11.80 5.01
CA ALA A 141 -1.21 13.22 5.34
C ALA A 141 0.18 13.76 5.70
N SER A 142 1.07 12.89 6.23
CA SER A 142 2.44 13.25 6.60
C SER A 142 3.43 13.24 5.43
N CYS A 143 3.08 12.66 4.27
CA CYS A 143 3.87 12.67 3.04
C CYS A 143 3.73 13.98 2.22
N LYS A 144 3.57 15.14 2.88
CA LYS A 144 3.50 16.47 2.24
C LYS A 144 4.83 17.21 2.27
#